data_AF-A0A6N3I4Z0-F1
#
_entry.id   AF-A0A6N3I4Z0-F1
#
_cell.length_a   1.000
_cell.length_b   1.000
_cell.length_c   1.000
_cell.angle_alpha   90.00
_cell.angle_beta   90.00
_cell.angle_gamma   90.00
#
_symmetry.space_group_name_H-M   'P 1'
#
loop_
_entity.id
_entity.type
_entity.pdbx_description
1 polymer ?
#
loop_
_entity_poly.entity_id
_entity_poly.type
_entity_poly.pdbx_seq_one_letter_code
_entity_poly.pdbx_strand_id
1 'polypeptide(L)'
;MSEIELKRANVVKRVDSEDKAKALEAKGFVRTDGTVANKTESNAAYEAVINELKEQLLKAGKVIEASDARRGELEKELTSTKEKLEEASKYAEEADKKIATLEAELSGTKEQLEAALKKNKAAEKK
;
A
#
# COMPACT_ATOMS: atom_id res chain seq x y z
N MET A 1 -27.59 -56.66 -14.85
CA MET A 1 -27.67 -55.30 -14.27
C MET A 1 -26.61 -55.21 -13.20
N SER A 2 -25.82 -54.13 -13.18
CA SER A 2 -24.83 -53.87 -12.13
C SER A 2 -25.55 -53.51 -10.84
N GLU A 3 -25.25 -54.23 -9.77
CA GLU A 3 -25.82 -54.02 -8.45
C GLU A 3 -25.07 -52.87 -7.75
N ILE A 4 -25.81 -51.88 -7.23
CA ILE A 4 -25.27 -50.72 -6.51
C ILE A 4 -25.37 -50.99 -5.02
N GLU A 5 -24.25 -50.95 -4.31
CA GLU A 5 -24.20 -51.14 -2.87
C GLU A 5 -24.07 -49.80 -2.13
N LEU A 6 -24.90 -49.58 -1.12
CA LEU A 6 -24.89 -48.39 -0.27
C LEU A 6 -24.88 -48.76 1.21
N LYS A 7 -24.17 -47.97 2.03
CA LYS A 7 -24.02 -48.20 3.46
C LYS A 7 -24.44 -46.98 4.28
N ARG A 8 -25.08 -47.23 5.43
CA ARG A 8 -25.35 -46.23 6.47
C ARG A 8 -25.05 -46.86 7.83
N ALA A 9 -24.05 -46.36 8.54
CA ALA A 9 -23.55 -46.97 9.79
C ALA A 9 -23.28 -48.48 9.59
N ASN A 10 -24.02 -49.36 10.27
CA ASN A 10 -23.88 -50.82 10.18
C ASN A 10 -24.84 -51.49 9.18
N VAL A 11 -25.63 -50.72 8.44
CA VAL A 11 -26.62 -51.24 7.47
C VAL A 11 -26.08 -51.12 6.05
N VAL A 12 -26.06 -52.23 5.32
CA VAL A 12 -25.71 -52.29 3.89
C VAL A 12 -26.96 -52.65 3.09
N LYS A 13 -27.19 -51.95 1.98
CA LYS A 13 -28.29 -52.21 1.05
C LYS A 13 -27.74 -52.30 -0.37
N ARG A 14 -28.28 -53.26 -1.12
CA ARG A 14 -27.98 -53.41 -2.54
C ARG A 14 -29.23 -53.15 -3.37
N VAL A 15 -29.07 -52.40 -4.44
CA VAL A 15 -30.17 -52.00 -5.33
C VAL A 15 -29.76 -52.20 -6.79
N ASP A 16 -30.74 -52.49 -7.63
CA ASP A 16 -30.60 -52.81 -9.05
C ASP A 16 -30.89 -51.61 -9.97
N SER A 17 -31.22 -50.45 -9.41
CA SER A 17 -31.50 -49.23 -10.16
C SER A 17 -30.96 -47.97 -9.49
N GLU A 18 -30.61 -47.00 -10.33
CA GLU A 18 -30.11 -45.68 -9.93
C GLU A 18 -31.15 -44.88 -9.13
N ASP A 19 -32.44 -45.00 -9.46
CA ASP A 19 -33.52 -44.31 -8.73
C ASP A 19 -33.66 -44.82 -7.28
N LYS A 20 -33.51 -46.13 -7.08
CA LYS A 20 -33.50 -46.73 -5.73
C LYS A 20 -32.25 -46.31 -4.96
N ALA A 21 -31.11 -46.20 -5.64
CA ALA A 21 -29.86 -45.70 -5.03
C ALA A 21 -30.05 -44.25 -4.55
N LYS A 22 -30.57 -43.36 -5.42
CA LYS A 22 -30.87 -41.96 -5.07
C LYS A 22 -31.85 -41.81 -3.91
N ALA A 23 -32.89 -42.64 -3.86
CA ALA A 23 -33.83 -42.65 -2.75
C ALA A 23 -33.18 -43.10 -1.42
N LEU A 24 -32.17 -43.97 -1.47
CA LEU A 24 -31.38 -44.36 -0.29
C LEU A 24 -30.36 -43.28 0.09
N GLU A 25 -29.77 -42.59 -0.88
CA GLU A 25 -28.88 -41.43 -0.65
C GLU A 25 -29.61 -40.28 0.03
N ALA A 26 -30.85 -39.97 -0.38
CA ALA A 26 -31.72 -39.01 0.29
C ALA A 26 -32.06 -39.42 1.74
N LYS A 27 -31.98 -40.72 2.05
CA LYS A 27 -32.13 -41.28 3.40
C LYS A 27 -30.80 -41.42 4.15
N GLY A 28 -29.72 -40.85 3.62
CA GLY A 28 -28.39 -40.83 4.25
C GLY A 28 -27.56 -42.10 4.08
N PHE A 29 -27.85 -42.95 3.09
CA PHE A 29 -26.95 -44.03 2.67
C PHE A 29 -25.90 -43.50 1.69
N VAL A 30 -24.66 -44.00 1.76
CA VAL A 30 -23.56 -43.60 0.89
C VAL A 30 -23.12 -44.79 0.06
N ARG A 31 -22.90 -44.61 -1.25
CA ARG A 31 -22.44 -45.69 -2.14
C ARG A 31 -21.05 -46.17 -1.73
N THR A 32 -20.83 -47.49 -1.71
CA THR A 32 -19.56 -48.09 -1.29
C THR A 32 -18.49 -48.05 -2.38
N ASP A 33 -18.88 -47.83 -3.64
CA ASP A 33 -17.99 -47.69 -4.79
C ASP A 33 -17.41 -46.28 -4.96
N GLY A 34 -17.75 -45.34 -4.06
CA GLY A 34 -17.28 -43.95 -4.10
C GLY A 34 -17.94 -43.09 -5.18
N THR A 35 -18.98 -43.59 -5.87
CA THR A 35 -19.80 -42.76 -6.75
C THR A 35 -20.71 -41.84 -5.93
N VAL A 36 -20.88 -40.61 -6.39
CA VAL A 36 -21.70 -39.58 -5.72
C VAL A 36 -22.66 -39.04 -6.76
N ALA A 37 -23.96 -39.07 -6.45
CA ALA A 37 -25.03 -38.77 -7.40
C ALA A 37 -25.01 -37.35 -7.99
N ASN A 38 -24.27 -36.41 -7.41
CA ASN A 38 -24.24 -34.99 -7.81
C ASN A 38 -22.84 -34.43 -8.11
N LYS A 39 -21.92 -35.28 -8.59
CA LYS A 39 -20.53 -34.92 -8.89
C LYS A 39 -20.41 -33.77 -9.91
N THR A 40 -21.31 -33.70 -10.90
CA THR A 40 -21.20 -32.76 -12.02
C THR A 40 -21.60 -31.32 -11.64
N GLU A 41 -22.72 -31.14 -10.93
CA GLU A 41 -23.19 -29.82 -10.49
C GLU A 41 -22.28 -29.23 -9.39
N SER A 42 -21.82 -30.09 -8.47
CA SER A 42 -20.89 -29.68 -7.42
C SER A 42 -19.54 -29.23 -7.99
N ASN A 43 -19.01 -29.92 -9.00
CA ASN A 43 -17.74 -29.55 -9.62
C ASN A 43 -17.83 -28.26 -10.42
N ALA A 44 -18.94 -28.01 -11.13
CA ALA A 44 -19.13 -26.75 -11.87
C ALA A 44 -19.22 -25.53 -10.95
N ALA A 45 -19.90 -25.67 -9.80
CA ALA A 45 -19.97 -24.62 -8.79
C ALA A 45 -18.59 -24.33 -8.16
N TYR A 46 -17.79 -25.36 -7.85
CA TYR A 46 -16.44 -25.19 -7.35
C TYR A 46 -15.50 -24.53 -8.37
N GLU A 47 -15.58 -24.91 -9.65
CA GLU A 47 -14.80 -24.29 -10.73
C GLU A 47 -15.13 -22.81 -10.91
N ALA A 48 -16.40 -22.42 -10.82
CA ALA A 48 -16.81 -21.02 -10.88
C ALA A 48 -16.18 -20.20 -9.73
N VAL A 49 -16.24 -20.72 -8.50
CA VAL A 49 -15.63 -20.07 -7.32
C VAL A 49 -14.11 -20.00 -7.45
N ILE A 50 -13.45 -21.06 -7.93
CA ILE A 50 -12.00 -21.08 -8.14
C ILE A 50 -11.58 -20.03 -9.17
N ASN A 51 -12.32 -19.90 -10.27
CA ASN A 51 -12.03 -18.90 -11.29
C ASN A 51 -12.24 -17.47 -10.77
N GLU A 52 -13.30 -17.22 -10.00
CA GLU A 52 -13.51 -15.93 -9.35
C GLU A 52 -12.37 -15.58 -8.39
N LEU A 53 -11.93 -16.54 -7.56
CA LEU A 53 -10.81 -16.34 -6.64
C LEU A 53 -9.49 -16.07 -7.40
N LYS A 54 -9.24 -16.75 -8.52
CA LYS A 54 -8.08 -16.46 -9.37
C LYS A 54 -8.12 -15.05 -9.96
N GLU A 55 -9.29 -14.60 -10.43
CA GLU A 55 -9.45 -13.23 -10.93
C GLU A 55 -9.24 -12.18 -9.83
N GLN A 56 -9.78 -12.41 -8.64
CA GLN A 56 -9.57 -11.53 -7.49
C GLN A 56 -8.09 -11.47 -7.10
N LEU A 57 -7.39 -12.61 -7.09
CA LEU A 57 -5.96 -12.66 -6.80
C LEU A 57 -5.13 -11.88 -7.83
N LEU A 58 -5.45 -12.01 -9.12
CA LEU A 58 -4.81 -11.24 -10.20
C LEU A 58 -5.06 -9.75 -10.06
N LYS A 59 -6.29 -9.34 -9.71
CA LYS A 59 -6.63 -7.92 -9.46
C LYS A 59 -5.85 -7.38 -8.25
N ALA A 60 -5.79 -8.14 -7.16
CA ALA A 60 -5.04 -7.76 -5.96
C ALA A 60 -3.55 -7.61 -6.26
N GLY A 61 -2.95 -8.53 -7.02
CA GLY A 61 -1.54 -8.44 -7.45
C GLY A 61 -1.24 -7.14 -8.19
N LYS A 62 -2.08 -6.77 -9.18
CA LYS A 62 -1.93 -5.51 -9.92
C LYS A 62 -2.04 -4.26 -9.04
N VAL A 63 -2.94 -4.29 -8.05
CA VAL A 63 -3.10 -3.18 -7.10
C VAL A 63 -1.85 -3.02 -6.22
N ILE A 64 -1.28 -4.13 -5.76
CA ILE A 64 -0.04 -4.11 -4.96
C ILE A 64 1.12 -3.56 -5.79
N GLU A 65 1.31 -4.04 -7.02
CA GLU A 65 2.35 -3.54 -7.93
C GLU A 65 2.23 -2.04 -8.18
N ALA A 66 1.02 -1.55 -8.47
CA ALA A 66 0.76 -0.12 -8.65
C ALA A 66 1.02 0.69 -7.37
N SER A 67 0.66 0.13 -6.20
CA SER A 67 0.91 0.76 -4.90
C SER A 67 2.40 0.85 -4.59
N ASP A 68 3.18 -0.20 -4.87
CA ASP A 68 4.62 -0.21 -4.66
C ASP A 68 5.34 0.76 -5.59
N ALA A 69 4.92 0.84 -6.87
CA ALA A 69 5.45 1.84 -7.80
C ALA A 69 5.20 3.27 -7.29
N ARG A 70 3.96 3.56 -6.87
CA ARG A 70 3.60 4.87 -6.30
C ARG A 70 4.37 5.18 -5.03
N ARG A 71 4.59 4.19 -4.16
CA ARG A 71 5.40 4.35 -2.95
C ARG A 71 6.84 4.72 -3.31
N GLY A 72 7.44 4.06 -4.30
CA GLY A 72 8.77 4.39 -4.78
C GLY A 72 8.90 5.80 -5.37
N GLU A 73 7.87 6.29 -6.07
CA GLU A 73 7.82 7.68 -6.54
C GLU A 73 7.75 8.67 -5.38
N LEU A 74 6.88 8.43 -4.41
CA LEU A 74 6.75 9.26 -3.21
C LEU A 74 8.03 9.30 -2.37
N GLU A 75 8.75 8.18 -2.25
CA GLU A 75 10.04 8.12 -1.54
C GLU A 75 11.10 9.00 -2.24
N LYS A 76 11.12 9.03 -3.57
CA LYS A 76 12.01 9.91 -4.35
C LYS A 76 11.65 11.39 -4.18
N GLU A 77 10.36 11.73 -4.27
CA GLU A 77 9.89 13.09 -4.06
C GLU A 77 10.20 13.60 -2.65
N LEU A 78 10.01 12.74 -1.64
CA LEU A 78 10.33 13.05 -0.25
C LEU A 78 11.82 13.33 -0.08
N THR A 79 12.68 12.52 -0.70
CA THR A 79 14.14 12.70 -0.65
C THR A 79 14.54 14.02 -1.31
N SER A 80 14.07 14.29 -2.52
CA SER A 80 14.36 15.56 -3.21
C SER A 80 13.86 16.79 -2.44
N THR A 81 12.69 16.68 -1.79
CA THR A 81 12.13 17.78 -1.00
C THR A 81 12.98 18.04 0.25
N LYS A 82 13.50 17.00 0.91
CA LYS A 82 14.40 17.14 2.05
C LYS A 82 15.71 17.81 1.67
N GLU A 83 16.31 17.43 0.54
CA GLU A 83 17.54 18.05 0.03
C GLU A 83 17.33 19.55 -0.22
N LYS A 84 16.26 19.93 -0.92
CA LYS A 84 15.92 21.33 -1.18
C LYS A 84 15.67 22.12 0.11
N LEU A 85 15.04 21.50 1.11
CA LEU A 85 14.81 22.13 2.41
C LEU A 85 16.13 22.39 3.15
N GLU A 86 17.07 21.43 3.09
CA GLU A 86 18.39 21.58 3.70
C GLU A 86 19.19 22.70 3.01
N GLU A 87 19.18 22.76 1.68
CA GLU A 87 19.81 23.84 0.91
C GLU A 87 19.22 25.21 1.25
N ALA A 88 17.88 25.32 1.29
CA ALA A 88 17.20 26.55 1.64
C ALA A 88 17.52 27.00 3.07
N SER A 89 17.65 26.05 4.00
CA SER A 89 18.01 26.34 5.39
C SER A 89 19.44 26.88 5.51
N LYS A 90 20.40 26.26 4.81
CA LYS A 90 21.80 26.76 4.75
C LYS A 90 21.87 28.15 4.14
N TYR A 91 21.13 28.39 3.06
CA TYR A 91 21.06 29.71 2.43
C TYR A 91 20.52 30.78 3.39
N ALA A 92 19.46 30.46 4.14
CA ALA A 92 18.89 31.38 5.13
C ALA A 92 19.90 31.71 6.25
N GLU A 93 20.60 30.70 6.79
CA GLU A 93 21.64 30.94 7.80
C GLU A 93 22.79 31.81 7.28
N GLU A 94 23.21 31.62 6.02
CA GLU A 94 24.23 32.46 5.40
C GLU A 94 23.74 33.89 5.16
N ALA A 95 22.48 34.06 4.76
CA ALA A 95 21.86 35.36 4.59
C ALA A 95 21.81 36.12 5.92
N ASP A 96 21.40 35.46 7.01
CA ASP A 96 21.35 36.05 8.35
C ASP A 96 22.74 36.50 8.82
N LYS A 97 23.79 35.70 8.58
CA LYS A 97 25.18 36.09 8.88
C LYS A 97 25.62 37.32 8.09
N LYS A 98 25.26 37.40 6.81
CA LYS A 98 25.57 38.57 5.96
C LYS A 98 24.83 39.81 6.43
N ILE A 99 23.56 39.68 6.80
CA ILE A 99 22.76 40.78 7.37
C ILE A 99 23.42 41.30 8.64
N ALA A 100 23.77 40.42 9.59
CA ALA A 100 24.42 40.82 10.83
C ALA A 100 25.75 41.55 10.59
N THR A 101 26.54 41.09 9.61
CA THR A 101 27.80 41.75 9.21
C THR A 101 27.54 43.15 8.66
N LEU A 102 26.59 43.28 7.73
CA LEU A 102 26.24 44.56 7.10
C LEU A 102 25.66 45.56 8.12
N GLU A 103 24.87 45.10 9.08
CA GLU A 103 24.35 45.94 10.16
C GLU A 103 25.47 46.49 11.05
N ALA A 104 26.47 45.67 11.38
CA ALA A 104 27.64 46.09 12.15
C ALA A 104 28.49 47.12 11.38
N GLU A 105 28.77 46.87 10.09
CA GLU A 105 29.50 47.81 9.23
C GLU A 105 28.78 49.15 9.09
N LEU A 106 27.46 49.11 8.93
CA LEU A 106 26.62 50.31 8.81
C LEU A 106 26.59 51.11 10.11
N SER A 107 26.55 50.44 11.26
CA SER A 107 26.68 51.09 12.57
C SER A 107 28.04 51.77 12.73
N GLY A 108 29.14 51.05 12.43
CA GLY A 108 30.49 51.61 12.51
C GLY A 108 30.69 52.81 11.59
N THR A 109 30.14 52.76 10.37
CA THR A 109 30.19 53.87 9.42
C THR A 109 29.41 55.10 9.92
N LYS A 110 28.23 54.88 10.53
CA LYS A 110 27.45 55.97 11.14
C LYS A 110 28.23 56.66 12.26
N GLU A 111 28.87 55.90 13.15
CA GLU A 111 29.69 56.46 14.24
C GLU A 111 30.88 57.28 13.70
N GLN A 112 31.57 56.76 12.68
CA GLN A 112 32.67 57.47 12.03
C GLN A 112 32.20 58.78 11.39
N LEU A 113 31.05 58.77 10.71
CA LEU A 113 30.45 59.95 10.10
C LEU A 113 30.09 61.01 11.16
N GLU A 114 29.45 60.61 12.26
CA GLU A 114 29.15 61.51 13.37
C GLU A 114 30.40 62.14 13.98
N ALA A 115 31.47 61.34 14.16
CA ALA A 115 32.74 61.83 14.66
C ALA A 115 33.38 62.85 13.69
N ALA A 116 33.35 62.58 12.39
CA ALA A 116 33.84 63.50 11.36
C ALA A 116 33.06 64.82 11.34
N LEU A 117 31.72 64.75 11.42
CA LEU A 117 30.86 65.94 11.50
C LEU A 117 31.15 66.79 12.73
N LYS A 118 31.36 66.17 13.89
CA LYS A 118 31.75 66.89 15.13
C LYS A 118 33.10 67.60 14.96
N LYS A 119 34.10 66.92 14.37
CA LYS A 119 35.42 67.51 14.09
C LYS A 119 35.34 68.69 13.13
N ASN A 120 34.59 68.56 12.02
CA ASN A 120 34.42 69.66 11.05
C ASN A 120 33.75 70.89 11.68
N LYS A 121 32.66 70.70 12.44
CA LYS A 121 32.00 71.80 13.15
C LYS A 121 32.91 72.52 14.16
N ALA A 122 33.83 71.78 14.80
CA ALA A 122 34.80 72.37 15.72
C ALA A 122 35.90 73.15 14.97
N ALA A 123 36.27 72.70 13.78
CA ALA A 123 37.25 73.37 12.93
C ALA A 123 36.71 74.68 12.32
N GLU A 124 35.44 74.73 11.93
CA GLU A 124 34.80 75.96 11.39
C GLU A 124 34.61 77.09 12.41
N LYS A 125 34.73 76.79 13.71
CA LYS A 125 34.59 77.77 14.80
C LYS A 125 35.91 78.36 15.28
N LYS A 126 37.04 77.98 14.68
CA LYS A 126 38.38 78.54 14.93
C LYS A 126 38.76 79.51 13.81
#